data_AF-N1PBL7-F1
#
_entry.id   AF-N1PBL7-F1
#
_cell.length_a   1.000
_cell.length_b   1.000
_cell.length_c   1.000
_cell.angle_alpha   90.00
_cell.angle_beta   90.00
_cell.angle_gamma   90.00
#
_symmetry.space_group_name_H-M   'P 1'
#
loop_
_entity.id
_entity.type
_entity.pdbx_description
1 polymer ?
#
loop_
_entity_poly.entity_id
_entity_poly.type
_entity_poly.pdbx_seq_one_letter_code
_entity_poly.pdbx_strand_id
1 'polypeptide(L)'
;MKLVSILTFATAVLAAATPEAVPQAGTSKPLRFSGMSLRTASPIHSASINANDGKFWIGKKTKTYCPKNNPAVAGACKHANKDQTIFDYFNGKPTLSLGTSVPGGQQIYVNKDTGRLRFTAAHSTQMDGTPEQEGFTIVHGAKLQFKKEDWVACPGQMKGTYGVYAAKYKKSGRNGCLGFAWKVIQLDDSVPSAWQYSN
;
A
#
# COMPACT_ATOMS: atom_id res chain seq x y z
N MET A 1 22.86 -71.87 -33.50
CA MET A 1 22.66 -70.41 -33.67
C MET A 1 21.25 -70.05 -33.20
N LYS A 2 21.12 -69.30 -32.09
CA LYS A 2 19.85 -68.74 -31.61
C LYS A 2 19.97 -67.22 -31.69
N LEU A 3 19.12 -66.59 -32.50
CA LEU A 3 19.05 -65.14 -32.65
C LEU A 3 18.33 -64.53 -31.43
N VAL A 4 19.02 -63.64 -30.72
CA VAL A 4 18.48 -62.84 -29.63
C VAL A 4 18.14 -61.46 -30.20
N SER A 5 16.86 -61.10 -30.20
CA SER A 5 16.40 -59.74 -30.51
C SER A 5 16.38 -58.90 -29.24
N ILE A 6 17.10 -57.78 -29.25
CA ILE A 6 17.17 -56.80 -28.17
C ILE A 6 16.20 -55.66 -28.51
N LEU A 7 15.15 -55.48 -27.69
CA LEU A 7 14.27 -54.32 -27.76
C LEU A 7 14.87 -53.15 -26.97
N THR A 8 15.17 -52.06 -27.67
CA THR A 8 15.63 -50.79 -27.10
C THR A 8 14.43 -49.95 -26.66
N PHE A 9 14.31 -49.65 -25.37
CA PHE A 9 13.29 -48.72 -24.85
C PHE A 9 13.85 -47.30 -24.82
N ALA A 10 13.26 -46.39 -25.61
CA ALA A 10 13.55 -44.97 -25.57
C ALA A 10 12.79 -44.31 -24.41
N THR A 11 13.50 -43.64 -23.49
CA THR A 11 12.93 -42.89 -22.37
C THR A 11 12.56 -41.48 -22.82
N ALA A 12 11.27 -41.15 -22.79
CA ALA A 12 10.76 -39.82 -23.07
C ALA A 12 10.88 -38.92 -21.83
N VAL A 13 11.64 -37.83 -21.94
CA VAL A 13 11.77 -36.79 -20.90
C VAL A 13 10.58 -35.85 -21.01
N LEU A 14 9.68 -35.83 -20.01
CA LEU A 14 8.62 -34.82 -19.92
C LEU A 14 9.20 -33.51 -19.36
N ALA A 15 9.25 -32.48 -20.18
CA ALA A 15 9.47 -31.11 -19.73
C ALA A 15 8.21 -30.59 -19.01
N ALA A 16 8.30 -30.39 -17.69
CA ALA A 16 7.24 -29.76 -16.91
C ALA A 16 7.20 -28.26 -17.23
N ALA A 17 6.19 -27.83 -17.99
CA ALA A 17 5.89 -26.41 -18.18
C ALA A 17 5.45 -25.81 -16.84
N THR A 18 6.26 -24.92 -16.27
CA THR A 18 5.82 -24.08 -15.15
C THR A 18 4.85 -23.03 -15.70
N PRO A 19 3.69 -22.78 -15.06
CA PRO A 19 2.82 -21.69 -15.48
C PRO A 19 3.53 -20.37 -15.26
N GLU A 20 3.96 -19.73 -16.35
CA GLU A 20 4.38 -18.33 -16.35
C GLU A 20 3.20 -17.47 -15.87
N ALA A 21 3.46 -16.63 -14.85
CA ALA A 21 2.47 -15.71 -14.34
C ALA A 21 2.09 -14.73 -15.45
N VAL A 22 0.88 -14.89 -16.00
CA VAL A 22 0.32 -13.98 -16.99
C VAL A 22 0.26 -12.59 -16.36
N PRO A 23 0.86 -11.55 -16.98
CA PRO A 23 0.69 -10.18 -16.53
C PRO A 23 -0.80 -9.84 -16.57
N GLN A 24 -1.42 -9.66 -15.41
CA GLN A 24 -2.82 -9.28 -15.33
C GLN A 24 -2.97 -7.91 -15.98
N ALA A 25 -3.70 -7.86 -17.10
CA ALA A 25 -4.00 -6.62 -17.82
C ALA A 25 -4.53 -5.56 -16.82
N GLY A 26 -4.02 -4.34 -16.93
CA GLY A 26 -4.41 -3.25 -16.05
C GLY A 26 -5.91 -2.98 -16.12
N THR A 27 -6.59 -2.97 -14.98
CA THR A 27 -7.98 -2.54 -14.89
C THR A 27 -8.04 -1.02 -15.02
N SER A 28 -9.06 -0.49 -15.72
CA SER A 28 -9.26 0.97 -15.85
C SER A 28 -9.66 1.63 -14.51
N LYS A 29 -10.18 0.83 -13.57
CA LYS A 29 -10.49 1.24 -12.20
C LYS A 29 -9.38 0.81 -11.22
N PRO A 30 -9.06 1.64 -10.21
CA PRO A 30 -8.12 1.24 -9.18
C PRO A 30 -8.72 0.16 -8.27
N LEU A 31 -7.88 -0.72 -7.77
CA LEU A 31 -8.17 -1.49 -6.57
C LEU A 31 -8.22 -0.54 -5.38
N ARG A 32 -9.37 -0.47 -4.72
CA ARG A 32 -9.58 0.34 -3.52
C ARG A 32 -9.42 -0.54 -2.28
N PHE A 33 -8.64 -0.09 -1.30
CA PHE A 33 -8.38 -0.90 -0.11
C PHE A 33 -8.10 -0.06 1.14
N SER A 34 -8.22 -0.69 2.30
CA SER A 34 -7.64 -0.20 3.56
C SER A 34 -6.42 -1.02 3.95
N GLY A 35 -5.51 -0.40 4.72
CA GLY A 35 -4.25 -1.03 5.13
C GLY A 35 -4.32 -1.62 6.54
N MET A 36 -3.80 -2.83 6.71
CA MET A 36 -3.67 -3.48 8.00
C MET A 36 -2.25 -4.01 8.22
N SER A 37 -1.68 -3.77 9.39
CA SER A 37 -0.33 -4.26 9.72
C SER A 37 -0.38 -5.69 10.27
N LEU A 38 0.40 -6.59 9.66
CA LEU A 38 0.56 -7.97 10.13
C LEU A 38 1.94 -8.14 10.76
N ARG A 39 1.93 -8.26 12.09
CA ARG A 39 3.11 -8.65 12.88
C ARG A 39 2.69 -9.34 14.17
N THR A 40 2.66 -10.66 14.18
CA THR A 40 2.20 -11.48 15.32
C THR A 40 2.93 -11.10 16.62
N ALA A 41 2.23 -11.24 17.75
CA ALA A 41 2.77 -10.95 19.09
C ALA A 41 3.36 -9.53 19.22
N SER A 42 2.68 -8.54 18.66
CA SER A 42 3.12 -7.14 18.75
C SER A 42 1.95 -6.18 18.86
N PRO A 43 2.17 -4.98 19.44
CA PRO A 43 1.10 -3.98 19.62
C PRO A 43 0.55 -3.41 18.31
N ILE A 44 1.19 -3.70 17.18
CA ILE A 44 0.73 -3.29 15.85
C ILE A 44 0.05 -4.43 15.09
N HIS A 45 -0.09 -5.63 15.67
CA HIS A 45 -0.75 -6.73 14.97
C HIS A 45 -2.21 -6.38 14.66
N SER A 46 -2.64 -6.59 13.42
CA SER A 46 -3.99 -6.34 12.93
C SER A 46 -4.49 -4.90 13.14
N ALA A 47 -3.57 -3.94 13.28
CA ALA A 47 -3.90 -2.54 13.45
C ALA A 47 -4.03 -1.85 12.09
N SER A 48 -4.94 -0.87 12.00
CA SER A 48 -5.18 -0.10 10.77
C SER A 48 -4.03 0.87 10.49
N ILE A 49 -3.76 1.10 9.20
CA ILE A 49 -2.78 2.07 8.72
C ILE A 49 -3.51 3.29 8.17
N ASN A 50 -3.34 4.42 8.85
CA ASN A 50 -4.15 5.61 8.67
C ASN A 50 -3.31 6.83 8.24
N ALA A 51 -3.84 7.58 7.29
CA ALA A 51 -3.34 8.89 6.86
C ALA A 51 -3.70 9.96 7.90
N ASN A 52 -2.69 10.65 8.40
CA ASN A 52 -2.84 11.69 9.41
C ASN A 52 -1.61 12.63 9.40
N ASP A 53 -1.86 13.93 9.26
CA ASP A 53 -0.84 15.00 9.26
C ASP A 53 0.29 14.74 8.22
N GLY A 54 -0.13 14.45 6.98
CA GLY A 54 0.75 14.32 5.81
C GLY A 54 1.55 13.02 5.76
N LYS A 55 1.30 12.11 6.71
CA LYS A 55 2.05 10.89 6.96
C LYS A 55 1.13 9.73 7.26
N PHE A 56 1.70 8.53 7.27
CA PHE A 56 0.99 7.31 7.66
C PHE A 56 1.38 6.84 9.05
N TRP A 57 0.38 6.32 9.75
CA TRP A 57 0.48 5.94 11.15
C TRP A 57 -0.31 4.67 11.45
N ILE A 58 0.18 3.92 12.42
CA ILE A 58 -0.58 2.92 13.15
C ILE A 58 -0.89 3.50 14.52
N GLY A 59 -2.13 3.33 15.01
CA GLY A 59 -2.56 3.85 16.32
C GLY A 59 -3.00 5.32 16.34
N LYS A 60 -2.92 6.06 15.21
CA LYS A 60 -3.66 7.33 15.03
C LYS A 60 -4.92 7.07 14.21
N LYS A 61 -6.00 7.81 14.47
CA LYS A 61 -7.19 7.81 13.59
C LYS A 61 -6.88 8.53 12.28
N THR A 62 -7.60 8.17 11.22
CA THR A 62 -7.60 8.94 9.97
C THR A 62 -7.99 10.39 10.24
N LYS A 63 -7.32 11.33 9.58
CA LYS A 63 -7.66 12.76 9.64
C LYS A 63 -7.99 13.26 8.24
N THR A 64 -9.22 13.75 8.07
CA THR A 64 -9.71 14.31 6.82
C THR A 64 -10.08 15.77 6.99
N TYR A 65 -10.10 16.50 5.87
CA TYR A 65 -10.60 17.87 5.82
C TYR A 65 -11.70 17.97 4.78
N CYS A 66 -12.69 18.81 5.07
CA CYS A 66 -13.75 19.14 4.13
C CYS A 66 -14.21 20.59 4.32
N PRO A 67 -14.10 21.46 3.30
CA PRO A 67 -14.50 22.85 3.41
C PRO A 67 -16.02 22.99 3.33
N LYS A 68 -16.72 22.68 4.43
CA LYS A 68 -18.20 22.68 4.51
C LYS A 68 -18.85 24.03 4.21
N ASN A 69 -18.11 25.13 4.41
CA ASN A 69 -18.59 26.49 4.16
C ASN A 69 -18.54 26.88 2.68
N ASN A 70 -18.01 26.02 1.81
CA ASN A 70 -18.05 26.22 0.37
C ASN A 70 -19.28 25.47 -0.22
N PRO A 71 -20.31 26.19 -0.72
CA PRO A 71 -21.51 25.56 -1.27
C PRO A 71 -21.22 24.61 -2.43
N ALA A 72 -20.16 24.87 -3.22
CA ALA A 72 -19.79 24.06 -4.37
C ALA A 72 -19.36 22.63 -4.00
N VAL A 73 -18.96 22.38 -2.75
CA VAL A 73 -18.45 21.08 -2.29
C VAL A 73 -19.19 20.53 -1.07
N ALA A 74 -20.14 21.27 -0.51
CA ALA A 74 -20.90 20.88 0.68
C ALA A 74 -21.62 19.52 0.51
N GLY A 75 -22.19 19.27 -0.67
CA GLY A 75 -22.84 17.99 -0.99
C GLY A 75 -21.87 16.80 -1.00
N ALA A 76 -20.70 16.97 -1.60
CA ALA A 76 -19.63 15.96 -1.59
C ALA A 76 -19.13 15.73 -0.15
N CYS A 77 -18.94 16.82 0.62
CA CYS A 77 -18.51 16.77 2.01
C CYS A 77 -19.47 16.04 2.96
N LYS A 78 -20.77 16.07 2.67
CA LYS A 78 -21.78 15.40 3.50
C LYS A 78 -21.59 13.89 3.50
N HIS A 79 -21.27 13.31 2.33
CA HIS A 79 -21.15 11.87 2.12
C HIS A 79 -19.69 11.38 2.10
N ALA A 80 -18.72 12.28 2.17
CA ALA A 80 -17.31 11.93 2.20
C ALA A 80 -16.95 11.09 3.44
N ASN A 81 -16.09 10.10 3.23
CA ASN A 81 -15.51 9.28 4.29
C ASN A 81 -14.63 10.13 5.23
N LYS A 82 -14.73 9.84 6.53
CA LYS A 82 -14.00 10.54 7.60
C LYS A 82 -13.27 9.60 8.56
N ASP A 83 -13.52 8.30 8.46
CA ASP A 83 -13.19 7.36 9.54
C ASP A 83 -12.09 6.36 9.16
N GLN A 84 -11.85 6.14 7.87
CA GLN A 84 -10.83 5.21 7.39
C GLN A 84 -9.94 5.81 6.30
N THR A 85 -8.74 5.28 6.13
CA THR A 85 -7.88 5.62 5.00
C THR A 85 -8.07 4.64 3.86
N ILE A 86 -8.42 5.20 2.71
CA ILE A 86 -8.65 4.49 1.46
C ILE A 86 -7.47 4.75 0.54
N PHE A 87 -6.92 3.67 0.03
CA PHE A 87 -5.82 3.66 -0.94
C PHE A 87 -6.36 3.23 -2.29
N ASP A 88 -5.90 3.88 -3.35
CA ASP A 88 -6.20 3.53 -4.74
C ASP A 88 -4.91 3.02 -5.40
N TYR A 89 -4.95 1.78 -5.88
CA TYR A 89 -3.84 1.14 -6.60
C TYR A 89 -4.27 0.72 -7.99
N PHE A 90 -3.54 1.17 -9.01
CA PHE A 90 -3.78 0.76 -10.39
C PHE A 90 -2.85 -0.38 -10.74
N ASN A 91 -3.43 -1.54 -11.10
CA ASN A 91 -2.63 -2.70 -11.48
C ASN A 91 -1.73 -2.37 -12.70
N GLY A 92 -0.46 -2.76 -12.62
CA GLY A 92 0.55 -2.43 -13.63
C GLY A 92 1.15 -1.03 -13.52
N LYS A 93 0.73 -0.19 -12.57
CA LYS A 93 1.40 1.08 -12.25
C LYS A 93 2.19 0.95 -10.94
N PRO A 94 3.43 1.44 -10.88
CA PRO A 94 4.26 1.35 -9.68
C PRO A 94 3.93 2.43 -8.63
N THR A 95 2.79 3.13 -8.76
CA THR A 95 2.38 4.25 -7.91
C THR A 95 1.20 3.89 -7.01
N LEU A 96 0.97 4.70 -5.98
CA LEU A 96 -0.15 4.55 -5.05
C LEU A 96 -0.75 5.93 -4.74
N SER A 97 -2.07 6.06 -4.67
CA SER A 97 -2.73 7.32 -4.33
C SER A 97 -3.74 7.14 -3.19
N LEU A 98 -4.19 8.26 -2.64
CA LEU A 98 -5.26 8.26 -1.65
C LEU A 98 -6.62 8.41 -2.35
N GLY A 99 -7.58 7.60 -1.91
CA GLY A 99 -8.98 7.67 -2.35
C GLY A 99 -9.63 8.97 -1.91
N THR A 100 -9.63 9.94 -2.81
CA THR A 100 -10.06 11.31 -2.58
C THR A 100 -10.96 11.82 -3.69
N SER A 101 -11.81 12.80 -3.39
CA SER A 101 -12.66 13.48 -4.37
C SER A 101 -12.18 14.89 -4.70
N VAL A 102 -11.16 15.40 -4.01
CA VAL A 102 -10.56 16.70 -4.29
C VAL A 102 -9.89 16.72 -5.67
N PRO A 103 -10.08 17.77 -6.50
CA PRO A 103 -9.41 17.88 -7.79
C PRO A 103 -7.88 17.81 -7.66
N GLY A 104 -7.25 16.99 -8.51
CA GLY A 104 -5.81 16.71 -8.46
C GLY A 104 -5.40 15.59 -7.49
N GLY A 105 -6.31 15.16 -6.62
CA GLY A 105 -6.10 14.05 -5.69
C GLY A 105 -4.99 14.30 -4.68
N GLN A 106 -4.51 13.20 -4.07
CA GLN A 106 -3.34 13.21 -3.18
C GLN A 106 -2.49 11.98 -3.46
N GLN A 107 -1.21 12.23 -3.74
CA GLN A 107 -0.26 11.23 -4.19
C GLN A 107 0.57 10.73 -3.02
N ILE A 108 0.73 9.41 -2.89
CA ILE A 108 1.59 8.80 -1.87
C ILE A 108 3.01 8.69 -2.40
N TYR A 109 3.98 8.92 -1.50
CA TYR A 109 5.41 8.81 -1.80
C TYR A 109 6.19 8.41 -0.55
N VAL A 110 7.39 7.86 -0.78
CA VAL A 110 8.38 7.62 0.26
C VAL A 110 9.42 8.73 0.21
N ASN A 111 9.71 9.38 1.35
CA ASN A 111 10.87 10.24 1.47
C ASN A 111 12.12 9.34 1.62
N LYS A 112 13.03 9.34 0.65
CA LYS A 112 14.19 8.42 0.62
C LYS A 112 15.20 8.70 1.73
N ASP A 113 15.32 9.95 2.16
CA ASP A 113 16.31 10.37 3.17
C ASP A 113 15.99 9.74 4.54
N THR A 114 14.70 9.53 4.83
CA THR A 114 14.22 9.01 6.13
C THR A 114 13.53 7.65 6.03
N GLY A 115 13.10 7.26 4.85
CA GLY A 115 12.18 6.15 4.58
C GLY A 115 10.72 6.42 4.94
N ARG A 116 10.35 7.62 5.39
CA ARG A 116 8.99 7.89 5.88
C ARG A 116 7.98 7.83 4.74
N LEU A 117 6.86 7.14 4.97
CA LEU A 117 5.73 7.16 4.05
C LEU A 117 4.88 8.42 4.26
N ARG A 118 4.60 9.12 3.17
CA ARG A 118 4.00 10.45 3.14
C ARG A 118 3.00 10.59 1.99
N PHE A 119 2.23 11.67 2.01
CA PHE A 119 1.35 12.03 0.91
C PHE A 119 1.34 13.54 0.68
N THR A 120 1.02 13.96 -0.55
CA THR A 120 0.94 15.39 -0.91
C THR A 120 -0.27 16.07 -0.26
N ALA A 121 -0.16 17.36 0.02
CA ALA A 121 -1.34 18.16 0.34
C ALA A 121 -2.27 18.24 -0.89
N ALA A 122 -3.57 18.43 -0.66
CA ALA A 122 -4.51 18.67 -1.76
C ALA A 122 -4.09 19.89 -2.57
N HIS A 123 -4.25 19.83 -3.89
CA HIS A 123 -3.84 20.88 -4.84
C HIS A 123 -2.36 21.26 -4.81
N SER A 124 -1.50 20.41 -4.23
CA SER A 124 -0.05 20.65 -4.15
C SER A 124 0.74 19.48 -4.72
N THR A 125 1.79 19.82 -5.45
CA THR A 125 2.81 18.87 -5.91
C THR A 125 4.05 18.88 -5.01
N GLN A 126 4.08 19.72 -3.97
CA GLN A 126 5.21 19.82 -3.06
C GLN A 126 5.37 18.54 -2.24
N MET A 127 6.61 18.06 -2.15
CA MET A 127 6.99 16.87 -1.41
C MET A 127 8.25 17.13 -0.60
N ASP A 128 8.28 16.65 0.64
CA ASP A 128 9.42 16.79 1.54
C ASP A 128 10.60 15.87 1.18
N GLY A 129 11.81 16.42 1.24
CA GLY A 129 13.10 15.73 1.06
C GLY A 129 13.28 15.20 -0.36
N THR A 130 13.87 14.01 -0.50
CA THR A 130 14.02 13.34 -1.79
C THR A 130 12.85 12.37 -2.01
N PRO A 131 11.75 12.77 -2.68
CA PRO A 131 10.57 11.92 -2.83
C PRO A 131 10.83 10.76 -3.78
N GLU A 132 10.07 9.69 -3.56
CA GLU A 132 9.96 8.57 -4.47
C GLU A 132 8.52 8.07 -4.52
N GLN A 133 7.90 8.28 -5.69
CA GLN A 133 6.49 8.00 -5.93
C GLN A 133 6.26 6.60 -6.52
N GLU A 134 7.33 5.95 -6.99
CA GLU A 134 7.28 4.66 -7.66
C GLU A 134 7.91 3.55 -6.81
N GLY A 135 7.49 2.31 -7.10
CA GLY A 135 7.98 1.10 -6.45
C GLY A 135 6.92 0.42 -5.58
N PHE A 136 5.69 0.92 -5.54
CA PHE A 136 4.57 0.27 -4.88
C PHE A 136 4.11 -0.93 -5.70
N THR A 137 3.95 -2.07 -5.04
CA THR A 137 3.47 -3.30 -5.70
C THR A 137 2.69 -4.14 -4.72
N ILE A 138 1.53 -4.64 -5.16
CA ILE A 138 0.79 -5.65 -4.42
C ILE A 138 1.26 -7.02 -4.90
N VAL A 139 1.83 -7.81 -3.99
CA VAL A 139 2.36 -9.15 -4.27
C VAL A 139 1.42 -10.23 -3.72
N HIS A 140 1.75 -11.49 -4.01
CA HIS A 140 0.99 -12.66 -3.55
C HIS A 140 0.65 -12.60 -2.05
N GLY A 141 -0.58 -13.01 -1.72
CA GLY A 141 -1.15 -12.88 -0.38
C GLY A 141 -1.73 -11.50 -0.06
N ALA A 142 -1.97 -10.66 -1.09
CA ALA A 142 -2.50 -9.30 -0.95
C ALA A 142 -1.64 -8.45 -0.01
N LYS A 143 -0.33 -8.43 -0.27
CA LYS A 143 0.64 -7.65 0.53
C LYS A 143 1.15 -6.48 -0.28
N LEU A 144 1.05 -5.28 0.27
CA LEU A 144 1.66 -4.09 -0.33
C LEU A 144 3.14 -4.04 0.06
N GLN A 145 4.01 -3.90 -0.92
CA GLN A 145 5.45 -3.71 -0.74
C GLN A 145 5.91 -2.44 -1.43
N PHE A 146 7.08 -1.96 -1.00
CA PHE A 146 7.79 -0.86 -1.64
C PHE A 146 9.18 -1.34 -2.07
N LYS A 147 9.46 -1.30 -3.38
CA LYS A 147 10.71 -1.79 -3.98
C LYS A 147 11.08 -3.21 -3.53
N LYS A 148 10.08 -4.10 -3.53
CA LYS A 148 10.20 -5.52 -3.13
C LYS A 148 10.59 -5.74 -1.65
N GLU A 149 10.53 -4.69 -0.83
CA GLU A 149 10.72 -4.77 0.62
C GLU A 149 9.41 -4.44 1.36
N ASP A 150 9.28 -4.99 2.58
CA ASP A 150 8.13 -4.75 3.46
C ASP A 150 8.24 -3.37 4.17
N TRP A 151 7.53 -3.21 5.29
CA TRP A 151 7.39 -1.95 6.00
C TRP A 151 7.95 -2.03 7.41
N VAL A 152 8.24 -0.86 7.98
CA VAL A 152 8.70 -0.70 9.35
C VAL A 152 7.83 0.32 10.07
N ALA A 153 7.37 -0.05 11.25
CA ALA A 153 6.61 0.78 12.15
C ALA A 153 7.52 1.25 13.30
N CYS A 154 7.83 2.54 13.36
CA CYS A 154 8.68 3.10 14.43
C CYS A 154 7.84 3.87 15.44
N PRO A 155 8.10 3.75 16.76
CA PRO A 155 7.37 4.50 17.78
C PRO A 155 7.32 6.00 17.49
N GLY A 156 6.13 6.58 17.61
CA GLY A 156 5.90 8.02 17.56
C GLY A 156 6.09 8.69 18.92
N GLN A 157 5.86 10.00 18.97
CA GLN A 157 5.94 10.77 20.23
C GLN A 157 4.85 10.36 21.23
N MET A 158 3.65 10.02 20.76
CA MET A 158 2.57 9.54 21.61
C MET A 158 2.67 8.03 21.79
N LYS A 159 2.57 7.56 23.04
CA LYS A 159 2.56 6.13 23.37
C LYS A 159 1.46 5.41 22.56
N GLY A 160 1.82 4.26 22.00
CA GLY A 160 0.90 3.45 21.18
C GLY A 160 0.74 3.91 19.74
N THR A 161 1.39 5.01 19.34
CA THR A 161 1.43 5.44 17.93
C THR A 161 2.72 5.00 17.27
N TYR A 162 2.64 4.61 16.00
CA TYR A 162 3.81 4.22 15.21
C TYR A 162 3.75 4.89 13.85
N GLY A 163 4.85 5.50 13.45
CA GLY A 163 5.01 5.99 12.09
C GLY A 163 5.36 4.87 11.12
N VAL A 164 4.86 4.95 9.89
CA VAL A 164 5.11 3.95 8.84
C VAL A 164 6.25 4.39 7.92
N TYR A 165 7.19 3.48 7.68
CA TYR A 165 8.41 3.69 6.90
C TYR A 165 8.63 2.51 5.95
N ALA A 166 9.22 2.77 4.78
CA ALA A 166 9.66 1.73 3.86
C ALA A 166 10.91 1.02 4.39
N ALA A 167 10.90 -0.32 4.46
CA ALA A 167 12.04 -1.09 4.96
C ALA A 167 13.32 -0.91 4.12
N LYS A 168 13.14 -0.50 2.86
CA LYS A 168 14.23 -0.13 1.94
C LYS A 168 15.20 0.88 2.54
N TYR A 169 14.66 1.89 3.23
CA TYR A 169 15.40 3.04 3.74
C TYR A 169 15.49 3.07 5.27
N LYS A 170 14.54 2.42 5.98
CA LYS A 170 14.53 2.34 7.44
C LYS A 170 14.54 0.87 7.88
N LYS A 171 15.56 0.45 8.62
CA LYS A 171 15.65 -0.93 9.12
C LYS A 171 14.93 -1.10 10.46
N SER A 172 14.31 -2.27 10.66
CA SER A 172 13.68 -2.67 11.92
C SER A 172 14.71 -3.12 12.96
N GLY A 173 14.28 -3.39 14.20
CA GLY A 173 15.14 -3.93 15.26
C GLY A 173 16.02 -2.89 15.97
N ARG A 174 16.00 -1.63 15.54
CA ARG A 174 16.64 -0.49 16.21
C ARG A 174 15.56 0.44 16.79
N ASN A 175 15.82 1.00 17.97
CA ASN A 175 14.99 2.05 18.60
C ASN A 175 13.50 1.69 18.70
N GLY A 176 13.19 0.42 18.93
CA GLY A 176 11.81 -0.08 19.03
C GLY A 176 11.04 -0.15 17.71
N CYS A 177 11.70 0.03 16.56
CA CYS A 177 11.07 -0.10 15.25
C CYS A 177 10.77 -1.58 14.91
N LEU A 178 9.55 -1.83 14.46
CA LEU A 178 8.98 -3.15 14.22
C LEU A 178 8.76 -3.37 12.72
N GLY A 179 9.40 -4.37 12.12
CA GLY A 179 9.08 -4.78 10.75
C GLY A 179 7.71 -5.45 10.67
N PHE A 180 6.91 -5.14 9.65
CA PHE A 180 5.57 -5.70 9.48
C PHE A 180 5.21 -5.87 7.99
N ALA A 181 4.33 -6.83 7.70
CA ALA A 181 3.73 -6.96 6.37
C ALA A 181 2.47 -6.10 6.28
N TRP A 182 2.35 -5.29 5.22
CA TRP A 182 1.14 -4.49 4.98
C TRP A 182 0.12 -5.34 4.23
N LYS A 183 -0.94 -5.77 4.92
CA LYS A 183 -2.06 -6.47 4.30
C LYS A 183 -3.01 -5.48 3.65
N VAL A 184 -3.33 -5.76 2.39
CA VAL A 184 -4.35 -5.08 1.60
C VAL A 184 -5.69 -5.71 1.96
N ILE A 185 -6.62 -4.89 2.48
CA ILE A 185 -8.00 -5.27 2.74
C ILE A 185 -8.86 -4.57 1.70
N GLN A 186 -9.27 -5.30 0.67
CA GLN A 186 -10.09 -4.75 -0.40
C GLN A 186 -11.39 -4.18 0.15
N LEU A 187 -11.76 -3.00 -0.35
CA LEU A 187 -13.00 -2.31 -0.02
C LEU A 187 -14.00 -2.47 -1.16
N ASP A 188 -15.28 -2.40 -0.81
CA ASP A 188 -16.36 -2.34 -1.78
C ASP A 188 -16.32 -1.00 -2.54
N ASP A 189 -16.72 -1.00 -3.81
CA ASP A 189 -16.75 0.19 -4.66
C ASP A 189 -17.69 1.28 -4.10
N SER A 190 -18.72 0.89 -3.32
CA SER A 190 -19.66 1.81 -2.65
C SER A 190 -19.07 2.59 -1.49
N VAL A 191 -17.88 2.21 -0.99
CA VAL A 191 -17.23 2.96 0.09
C VAL A 191 -16.86 4.37 -0.41
N PRO A 192 -17.41 5.44 0.20
CA PRO A 192 -17.16 6.79 -0.29
C PRO A 192 -15.70 7.19 -0.07
N SER A 193 -15.13 7.93 -1.02
CA SER A 193 -13.81 8.55 -0.83
C SER A 193 -13.87 9.65 0.25
N ALA A 194 -12.71 9.99 0.83
CA ALA A 194 -12.61 11.23 1.58
C ALA A 194 -12.70 12.41 0.60
N TRP A 195 -13.06 13.61 1.08
CA TRP A 195 -12.82 14.81 0.25
C TRP A 195 -11.33 14.99 0.06
N GLN A 196 -10.61 15.16 1.17
CA GLN A 196 -9.15 15.06 1.24
C GLN A 196 -8.72 14.55 2.61
N TYR A 197 -7.53 13.98 2.68
CA TYR A 197 -6.81 13.68 3.91
C TYR A 197 -5.99 14.91 4.34
N SER A 198 -5.97 15.19 5.64
CA SER A 198 -5.26 16.36 6.17
C SER A 198 -3.75 16.15 6.18
N ASN A 199 -3.04 17.10 5.56
CA ASN A 199 -1.59 17.25 5.69
C ASN A 199 -1.24 18.04 6.94
#